data_AF-A0A257AEP6-F1
#
_entry.id   AF-A0A257AEP6-F1
#
_cell.length_a   1.000
_cell.length_b   1.000
_cell.length_c   1.000
_cell.angle_alpha   90.00
_cell.angle_beta   90.00
_cell.angle_gamma   90.00
#
_symmetry.space_group_name_H-M   'P 1'
#
loop_
_entity.id
_entity.type
_entity.pdbx_description
1 polymer ?
#
loop_
_entity_poly.entity_id
_entity_poly.type
_entity_poly.pdbx_seq_one_letter_code
_entity_poly.pdbx_strand_id
1 'polypeptide(L)' 'MLGLVHVYTGNGKGKTTSALGLALRASGHEMRTLFVQFLKGRESGEVKALKGNKFIDIETFGTGEFFTESKRDLFLEYCR' A
#
# COMPACT_ATOMS: atom_id res chain seq x y z
N MET A 1 9.89 21.90 -6.94
CA MET A 1 9.37 21.76 -5.56
C MET A 1 9.86 20.43 -5.01
N LEU A 2 10.37 20.36 -3.77
CA LEU A 2 10.76 19.08 -3.16
C LEU A 2 9.52 18.35 -2.64
N GLY A 3 9.46 17.03 -2.82
CA GLY A 3 8.46 16.17 -2.17
C GLY A 3 8.77 15.99 -0.68
N LEU A 4 7.74 15.70 0.12
CA LEU A 4 7.86 15.42 1.55
C LEU A 4 7.66 13.92 1.82
N VAL A 5 8.33 13.42 2.85
CA VAL A 5 8.16 12.05 3.33
C VAL A 5 7.29 12.07 4.59
N HIS A 6 6.16 11.36 4.55
CA HIS A 6 5.27 11.21 5.69
C HIS A 6 5.45 9.84 6.33
N VAL A 7 5.64 9.79 7.65
CA VAL A 7 5.74 8.55 8.41
C VAL A 7 4.57 8.48 9.40
N TYR A 8 3.62 7.59 9.12
CA TYR A 8 2.51 7.30 10.03
C TYR A 8 2.87 6.07 10.88
N THR A 9 3.18 6.26 12.17
CA THR A 9 3.64 5.20 13.09
C THR A 9 2.80 5.12 14.37
N GLY A 10 3.11 4.18 15.25
CA GLY A 10 2.42 3.93 16.52
C GLY A 10 1.32 2.86 16.45
N ASN A 11 0.77 2.48 17.59
CA ASN A 11 -0.20 1.38 17.72
C ASN A 11 -1.65 1.78 17.39
N GLY A 12 -1.91 3.08 17.20
CA GLY A 12 -3.23 3.59 16.83
C GLY A 12 -3.72 3.10 15.47
N LYS A 13 -5.04 2.96 15.34
CA LYS A 13 -5.71 2.73 14.04
C LYS A 13 -5.56 3.99 13.17
N GLY A 14 -5.63 3.80 11.85
CA GLY A 14 -5.72 4.91 10.89
C GLY A 14 -4.48 5.15 10.01
N LYS A 15 -3.33 4.54 10.29
CA LYS A 15 -2.10 4.72 9.46
C LYS A 15 -2.35 4.45 7.97
N THR A 16 -2.92 3.29 7.67
CA THR A 16 -3.30 2.89 6.31
C THR A 16 -4.35 3.84 5.71
N THR A 17 -5.35 4.23 6.52
CA THR A 17 -6.44 5.12 6.09
C THR A 17 -5.92 6.50 5.74
N SER A 18 -4.95 7.04 6.49
CA SER A 18 -4.30 8.32 6.20
C SER A 18 -3.54 8.28 4.87
N ALA A 19 -2.79 7.20 4.62
CA ALA A 19 -2.06 7.02 3.37
C ALA A 19 -3.02 6.89 2.17
N LEU A 20 -4.10 6.10 2.29
CA LEU A 20 -5.13 5.98 1.27
C LEU A 20 -5.89 7.29 1.02
N GLY A 21 -6.20 8.04 2.08
CA GLY A 21 -6.85 9.36 1.96
C GLY A 21 -5.98 10.36 1.20
N LEU A 22 -4.65 10.28 1.32
CA LEU A 22 -3.73 11.11 0.56
C LEU A 22 -3.71 10.71 -0.93
N ALA A 23 -3.68 9.41 -1.23
CA ALA A 23 -3.78 8.91 -2.61
C ALA A 23 -5.10 9.30 -3.26
N LEU A 24 -6.22 9.17 -2.53
CA LEU A 24 -7.54 9.60 -3.01
C LEU A 24 -7.58 11.10 -3.28
N ARG A 25 -7.03 11.92 -2.38
CA ARG A 25 -6.91 13.37 -2.60
C ARG A 25 -6.11 13.69 -3.85
N ALA A 26 -4.97 13.02 -4.06
CA ALA A 26 -4.14 13.18 -5.25
C ALA A 26 -4.91 12.81 -6.53
N SER A 27 -5.70 11.72 -6.49
CA SER A 27 -6.53 11.30 -7.63
C SER A 27 -7.61 12.33 -7.99
N GLY A 28 -8.15 13.07 -7.01
CA GLY A 28 -9.08 14.17 -7.26
C GLY A 28 -8.46 15.35 -8.00
N HIS A 29 -7.13 15.43 -8.03
CA HIS A 29 -6.35 16.37 -8.84
C HIS A 29 -5.68 15.69 -10.05
N GLU A 30 -6.19 14.53 -10.48
CA GLU A 30 -5.68 13.75 -11.63
C GLU A 30 -4.21 13.33 -11.51
N MET A 31 -3.65 13.31 -10.29
CA MET A 31 -2.28 12.88 -10.04
C MET A 31 -2.24 11.36 -9.88
N ARG A 32 -1.31 10.71 -10.59
CA ARG A 32 -1.09 9.26 -10.47
C ARG A 32 -0.37 8.91 -9.17
N THR A 33 -0.88 7.90 -8.47
CA THR A 33 -0.30 7.38 -7.23
C THR A 33 -0.19 5.86 -7.29
N LEU A 34 0.93 5.32 -6.80
CA LEU A 34 1.11 3.89 -6.57
C LEU A 34 0.98 3.59 -5.08
N PHE A 35 0.05 2.71 -4.72
CA PHE A 35 -0.18 2.27 -3.35
C PHE A 35 0.32 0.83 -3.16
N VAL A 36 1.46 0.67 -2.51
CA VAL A 36 2.10 -0.62 -2.27
C VAL A 36 1.80 -1.11 -0.86
N GLN A 37 1.23 -2.31 -0.74
CA GLN A 37 0.96 -2.95 0.55
C GLN A 37 1.89 -4.13 0.76
N PHE A 38 2.64 -4.11 1.86
CA PHE A 38 3.41 -5.26 2.32
C PHE A 38 2.62 -6.06 3.37
N LEU A 39 2.84 -7.37 3.44
CA LEU A 39 2.37 -8.25 4.51
C LEU A 39 0.84 -8.39 4.62
N LYS A 40 0.09 -8.11 3.55
CA LYS A 40 -1.37 -8.28 3.51
C LYS A 40 -1.76 -9.34 2.48
N GLY A 41 -2.15 -10.51 2.95
CA GLY A 41 -2.71 -11.58 2.11
C GLY A 41 -4.22 -11.45 1.83
N ARG A 42 -4.88 -10.34 2.21
CA ARG A 42 -6.35 -10.19 2.11
C ARG A 42 -6.76 -8.82 1.56
N GLU A 43 -7.73 -8.82 0.64
CA GLU A 43 -8.38 -7.60 0.16
C GLU A 43 -9.12 -6.90 1.31
N SER A 44 -8.85 -5.61 1.52
CA SER A 44 -9.58 -4.78 2.48
C SER A 44 -10.70 -4.01 1.80
N GLY A 45 -11.71 -3.58 2.57
CA GLY A 45 -12.83 -2.79 2.04
C GLY A 45 -12.37 -1.47 1.40
N GLU A 46 -11.31 -0.87 1.93
CA GLU A 46 -10.73 0.36 1.38
C GLU A 46 -10.07 0.12 0.01
N VAL A 47 -9.38 -1.02 -0.17
CA VAL A 47 -8.79 -1.40 -1.47
C VAL A 47 -9.88 -1.64 -2.50
N LYS A 48 -10.95 -2.36 -2.11
CA LYS A 48 -12.09 -2.62 -2.99
C LYS A 48 -12.76 -1.33 -3.47
N ALA A 49 -12.90 -0.35 -2.59
CA ALA A 49 -13.52 0.94 -2.93
C ALA A 49 -12.71 1.76 -3.94
N LEU A 50 -11.39 1.55 -4.02
CA LEU A 50 -10.50 2.27 -4.93
C LEU A 50 -10.15 1.46 -6.19
N LYS A 51 -10.59 0.21 -6.27
CA LYS A 51 -10.36 -0.66 -7.43
C LYS A 51 -11.01 -0.03 -8.67
N GLY A 52 -10.23 0.11 -9.74
CA GLY A 52 -10.69 0.76 -10.99
C GLY A 52 -10.58 2.28 -11.01
N ASN A 53 -10.03 2.92 -9.97
CA ASN A 53 -9.66 4.34 -10.05
C ASN A 53 -8.55 4.53 -11.09
N LYS A 54 -8.77 5.41 -12.07
CA LYS A 54 -7.84 5.68 -13.19
C LYS A 54 -6.45 6.20 -12.76
N PHE A 55 -6.35 6.77 -11.55
CA PHE A 55 -5.14 7.44 -11.07
C PHE A 55 -4.49 6.72 -9.88
N ILE A 56 -5.05 5.60 -9.41
CA ILE A 56 -4.51 4.87 -8.26
C ILE A 56 -4.28 3.42 -8.66
N ASP A 57 -3.01 3.07 -8.78
CA ASP A 57 -2.59 1.68 -8.93
C ASP A 57 -2.33 1.09 -7.55
N ILE A 58 -2.84 -0.12 -7.29
CA ILE A 58 -2.70 -0.80 -6.00
C ILE A 58 -2.00 -2.13 -6.22
N GLU A 59 -0.83 -2.26 -5.63
CA GLU A 59 -0.04 -3.49 -5.67
C GLU A 59 0.09 -4.07 -4.26
N THR A 60 -0.12 -5.37 -4.15
CA THR A 60 -0.07 -6.07 -2.86
C THR A 60 1.00 -7.15 -2.91
N PHE A 61 1.97 -7.04 -2.01
CA PHE A 61 3.10 -7.95 -1.91
C PHE A 61 3.15 -8.63 -0.54
N GLY A 62 3.61 -9.87 -0.55
CA GLY A 62 3.88 -10.66 0.64
C GLY A 62 2.78 -11.64 1.00
N THR A 63 3.13 -12.57 1.87
CA THR A 63 2.34 -13.78 2.16
C THR A 63 1.31 -13.60 3.29
N GLY A 64 1.19 -12.40 3.85
CA GLY A 64 0.42 -12.16 5.07
C GLY A 64 1.18 -12.42 6.38
N GLU A 65 2.45 -12.83 6.28
CA GLU A 65 3.32 -13.10 7.42
C GLU A 65 4.58 -12.26 7.35
N PHE A 66 5.16 -11.95 8.52
CA PHE A 66 6.43 -11.24 8.59
C PHE A 66 7.54 -12.02 7.87
N PHE A 67 8.36 -11.26 7.15
CA PHE A 67 9.58 -11.77 6.56
C PHE A 67 10.55 -12.19 7.68
N THR A 68 11.01 -13.42 7.61
CA THR A 68 12.16 -13.93 8.38
C THR A 68 13.25 -14.33 7.40
N GLU A 69 14.51 -14.29 7.81
CA GLU A 69 15.65 -14.72 6.96
C GLU A 69 15.44 -16.11 6.34
N SER A 70 14.80 -17.01 7.09
CA SER A 70 14.44 -18.36 6.62
C SER A 70 13.44 -18.41 5.46
N LYS A 71 12.76 -17.30 5.14
CA LYS A 71 11.77 -17.19 4.06
C LYS A 71 12.26 -16.32 2.88
N ARG A 72 13.58 -16.06 2.81
CA ARG A 72 14.19 -15.21 1.78
C ARG A 72 13.92 -15.69 0.36
N ASP A 73 14.11 -16.97 0.11
CA ASP A 73 13.97 -17.52 -1.25
C ASP A 73 12.51 -17.50 -1.71
N LEU A 74 11.58 -17.78 -0.81
CA LEU A 74 10.13 -17.68 -1.06
C LEU A 74 9.70 -16.24 -1.42
N PHE A 75 10.30 -15.23 -0.78
CA PHE A 75 10.05 -13.82 -1.09
C PHE A 75 10.60 -13.42 -2.47
N LEU A 76 11.82 -13.87 -2.80
CA LEU A 76 12.44 -13.58 -4.11
C LEU A 76 11.66 -14.23 -5.26
N GLU A 77 11.02 -15.38 -5.04
CA GLU A 77 10.09 -15.97 -5.99
C GLU A 77 8.80 -15.14 -6.13
N TYR A 78 8.22 -14.67 -5.01
CA TYR A 78 6.98 -13.87 -5.01
C TYR A 78 7.14 -12.46 -5.62
N CYS A 79 8.36 -11.92 -5.60
CA CYS A 79 8.68 -10.62 -6.17
C CYS A 79 9.08 -10.66 -7.66
N ARG A 80 9.13 -11.84 -8.29
CA ARG A 80 9.31 -11.98 -9.75
C ARG A 80 7.97 -11.90 -10.46
#